data_AF-A0A2V8H2V5-F1
#
_entry.id   AF-A0A2V8H2V5-F1
#
_cell.length_a   1.000
_cell.length_b   1.000
_cell.length_c   1.000
_cell.angle_alpha   90.00
_cell.angle_beta   90.00
_cell.angle_gamma   90.00
#
_symmetry.space_group_name_H-M   'P 1'
#
loop_
_entity.id
_entity.type
_entity.pdbx_description
1 polymer ?
#
loop_
_entity_poly.entity_id
_entity_poly.type
_entity_poly.pdbx_seq_one_letter_code
_entity_poly.pdbx_strand_id
1 'polypeptide(L)' 'SVAAGNSNKQIARQFSLSEDTVKRHLTNIFGKVGVSNWLELALFAIQHELNDTP' A
#
# COMPACT_ATOMS: atom_id res chain seq x y z
N SER A 1 3.42 -9.24 -1.21
CA SER A 1 3.37 -8.18 -0.20
C SER A 1 3.29 -6.82 -0.88
N VAL A 2 2.55 -5.85 -0.33
CA VAL A 2 2.42 -4.49 -0.88
C VAL A 2 3.80 -3.79 -0.99
N ALA A 3 4.77 -4.24 -0.19
CA ALA A 3 6.19 -3.88 -0.26
C ALA A 3 6.97 -4.44 -1.49
N ALA A 4 6.42 -5.39 -2.25
CA ALA A 4 7.13 -6.08 -3.34
C ALA A 4 7.12 -5.31 -4.68
N GLY A 5 6.76 -4.03 -4.70
CA GLY A 5 6.76 -3.23 -5.93
C GLY A 5 5.64 -3.58 -6.91
N ASN A 6 4.53 -4.18 -6.44
CA ASN A 6 3.36 -4.35 -7.29
C ASN A 6 2.83 -2.97 -7.70
N SER A 7 2.83 -2.68 -8.99
CA SER A 7 2.18 -1.50 -9.56
C SER A 7 0.70 -1.47 -9.17
N ASN A 8 0.10 -0.28 -9.09
CA ASN A 8 -1.34 -0.12 -8.81
C ASN A 8 -2.21 -1.03 -9.69
N LYS A 9 -1.78 -1.26 -10.94
CA LYS A 9 -2.41 -2.17 -11.90
C LYS A 9 -2.38 -3.65 -11.48
N GLN A 10 -1.30 -4.12 -10.86
CA GLN A 10 -1.21 -5.48 -10.33
C GLN A 10 -2.09 -5.66 -9.10
N ILE A 11 -2.10 -4.69 -8.18
CA ILE A 11 -2.98 -4.68 -7.00
C ILE A 11 -4.45 -4.65 -7.46
N ALA A 12 -4.77 -3.79 -8.41
CA ALA A 12 -6.10 -3.70 -9.03
C ALA A 12 -6.56 -5.06 -9.58
N ARG A 13 -5.70 -5.74 -10.35
CA ARG A 13 -5.99 -7.08 -10.88
C ARG A 13 -6.14 -8.13 -9.77
N GLN A 14 -5.27 -8.13 -8.77
CA GLN A 14 -5.28 -9.11 -7.69
C GLN A 14 -6.58 -9.04 -6.87
N PHE A 15 -7.08 -7.82 -6.63
CA PHE A 15 -8.29 -7.60 -5.83
C PHE A 15 -9.54 -7.34 -6.67
N SER A 16 -9.47 -7.49 -8.00
CA SER A 16 -10.55 -7.15 -8.93
C SER A 16 -11.11 -5.72 -8.73
N LEU A 17 -10.22 -4.78 -8.42
CA LEU A 17 -10.52 -3.36 -8.21
C LEU A 17 -10.09 -2.52 -9.42
N SER A 18 -10.61 -1.29 -9.52
CA SER A 18 -10.05 -0.31 -10.45
C SER A 18 -8.77 0.32 -9.90
N GLU A 19 -7.87 0.79 -10.76
CA GLU A 19 -6.65 1.50 -10.32
C GLU A 19 -6.98 2.75 -9.49
N ASP A 20 -8.06 3.46 -9.82
CA ASP A 20 -8.57 4.60 -9.05
C ASP A 20 -9.04 4.20 -7.65
N THR A 21 -9.70 3.05 -7.53
CA THR A 21 -10.09 2.48 -6.23
C THR A 21 -8.85 2.16 -5.40
N VAL A 22 -7.80 1.57 -6.01
CA VAL A 22 -6.52 1.31 -5.34
C VAL A 22 -5.86 2.60 -4.86
N LYS A 23 -5.80 3.64 -5.71
CA LYS A 23 -5.27 4.97 -5.33
C LYS A 23 -6.04 5.56 -4.15
N ARG A 24 -7.37 5.53 -4.19
CA ARG A 24 -8.25 6.00 -3.09
C ARG A 24 -7.94 5.27 -1.78
N HIS A 25 -7.77 3.95 -1.82
CA HIS A 25 -7.40 3.17 -0.65
C HIS A 25 -6.03 3.57 -0.10
N LEU A 26 -5.03 3.74 -0.96
CA LEU A 26 -3.69 4.17 -0.56
C LEU A 26 -3.70 5.57 0.05
N THR A 27 -4.40 6.54 -0.55
CA THR A 27 -4.56 7.89 0.03
C THR A 27 -5.20 7.83 1.42
N ASN A 28 -6.21 6.98 1.61
CA ASN A 28 -6.84 6.79 2.92
C ASN A 28 -5.89 6.14 3.93
N ILE A 29 -5.08 5.15 3.51
CA ILE A 29 -4.07 4.50 4.36
C ILE A 29 -3.00 5.52 4.74
N PHE A 30 -2.49 6.28 3.77
CA PHE A 30 -1.54 7.37 3.95
C PHE A 30 -2.03 8.38 4.99
N GLY A 31 -3.28 8.83 4.87
CA GLY A 31 -3.90 9.73 5.85
C GLY A 31 -4.04 9.12 7.25
N LYS A 32 -4.27 7.80 7.35
CA LYS A 32 -4.39 7.11 8.65
C LYS A 32 -3.07 6.94 9.38
N VAL A 33 -1.98 6.70 8.64
CA VAL A 33 -0.65 6.47 9.21
C VAL A 33 0.23 7.72 9.21
N GLY A 34 -0.27 8.84 8.65
CA GLY A 34 0.45 10.12 8.62
C GLY A 34 1.61 10.17 7.62
N VAL A 35 1.60 9.32 6.60
CA VAL A 35 2.66 9.27 5.56
C VAL A 35 2.16 9.87 4.26
N SER A 36 3.08 10.37 3.44
CA SER A 36 2.76 11.08 2.19
C SER A 36 3.11 10.30 0.92
N ASN A 37 3.89 9.22 1.05
CA ASN A 37 4.32 8.42 -0.08
C ASN A 37 4.53 6.94 0.27
N TRP A 38 4.76 6.15 -0.78
CA TRP A 38 4.98 4.71 -0.68
C TRP A 38 6.24 4.32 0.09
N LEU A 39 7.31 5.11 0.01
CA LEU A 39 8.55 4.84 0.73
C LEU A 39 8.33 5.00 2.23
N GLU A 40 7.67 6.08 2.64
CA GLU A 40 7.28 6.31 4.03
C GLU A 40 6.30 5.24 4.52
N LEU A 41 5.34 4.81 3.69
CA LEU A 41 4.45 3.70 4.06
C LEU A 41 5.22 2.38 4.24
N ALA A 42 6.21 2.09 3.39
CA ALA A 42 7.04 0.90 3.52
C ALA A 42 7.90 0.95 4.78
N LEU A 43 8.51 2.11 5.08
CA LEU A 43 9.26 2.33 6.31
C LEU A 43 8.36 2.21 7.54
N PHE A 44 7.15 2.79 7.50
CA PHE A 44 6.14 2.65 8.54
C PHE A 44 5.78 1.18 8.76
N ALA A 45 5.52 0.42 7.69
CA ALA A 45 5.19 -1.00 7.79
C ALA A 45 6.34 -1.83 8.39
N ILE A 46 7.59 -1.53 8.03
CA ILE A 46 8.78 -2.16 8.62
C ILE A 46 8.89 -1.81 10.12
N GLN A 47 8.76 -0.54 10.47
CA GLN A 47 8.89 -0.05 11.83
C GLN A 47 7.79 -0.58 12.77
N HIS A 48 6.61 -0.84 12.24
CA HIS A 48 5.45 -1.35 12.98
C HIS A 48 5.26 -2.87 12.85
N GLU A 49 6.24 -3.61 12.30
CA GLU A 49 6.16 -5.06 12.10
C GLU A 49 4.92 -5.51 11.30
N LEU A 50 4.38 -4.64 10.45
CA LEU A 50 3.23 -4.90 9.58
C LEU A 50 3.63 -5.60 8.27
N ASN A 51 4.88 -6.04 8.17
CA ASN A 51 5.31 -6.88 7.07
C ASN A 51 4.69 -8.28 7.29
N ASP A 52 3.64 -8.58 6.54
CA ASP A 52 3.16 -9.95 6.31
C ASP A 52 4.31 -10.75 5.68
N THR A 53 5.14 -11.33 6.53
CA THR A 53 6.07 -12.43 6.25
C THR A 53 5.46 -13.70 6.85
N PRO A 54 5.41 -14.83 6.11
CA PRO A 54 5.56 -16.12 6.78
C PRO A 54 6.95 -16.24 7.41
#